data_AF-A0A834BUK4-F1
#
_entry.id   AF-A0A834BUK4-F1
#
_cell.length_a   1.000
_cell.length_b   1.000
_cell.length_c   1.000
_cell.angle_alpha   90.00
_cell.angle_beta   90.00
_cell.angle_gamma   90.00
#
_symmetry.space_group_name_H-M   'P 1'
#
loop_
_entity.id
_entity.type
_entity.pdbx_description
1 polymer ?
#
loop_
_entity_poly.entity_id
_entity_poly.type
_entity_poly.pdbx_seq_one_letter_code
_entity_poly.pdbx_strand_id
1 'polypeptide(L)'
;MMVVASPLVQVQSQMDGAVDEVFLKATPLHTAEDYVQRELKKLQASDSCCGLRSSEDWGDQLPDSCMCTPDPDWRSRPANSSLDGSCVMVDADLSSPLPHASDASWVHANPCGPILKSHLSFPIKLRIGIISAFATITITAIILCLSLGLEKYWKKPPVEMTIDDFNRVKYQPKPSLT
;
A
#
# COMPACT_ATOMS: atom_id res chain seq x y z
N MET A 1 11.30 7.34 -20.41
CA MET A 1 10.29 7.23 -19.33
C MET A 1 9.87 5.78 -19.00
N MET A 2 10.72 4.75 -19.21
CA MET A 2 10.37 3.35 -18.88
C MET A 2 11.01 2.81 -17.58
N VAL A 3 11.87 3.59 -16.91
CA VAL A 3 12.66 3.07 -15.76
C VAL A 3 11.87 3.07 -14.45
N VAL A 4 10.75 3.77 -14.35
CA VAL A 4 10.03 3.95 -13.08
C VAL A 4 8.91 2.90 -12.87
N ALA A 5 8.54 2.14 -13.90
CA ALA A 5 7.44 1.17 -13.82
C ALA A 5 7.87 -0.20 -13.22
N SER A 6 9.08 -0.68 -13.51
CA SER A 6 9.55 -2.00 -13.03
C SER A 6 9.69 -2.14 -11.51
N PRO A 7 10.19 -1.14 -10.74
CA PRO A 7 10.34 -1.29 -9.29
C PRO A 7 8.99 -1.41 -8.57
N LEU A 8 7.95 -0.75 -9.09
CA LEU A 8 6.64 -0.68 -8.43
C LEU A 8 5.89 -2.02 -8.40
N VAL A 9 6.05 -2.84 -9.45
CA VAL A 9 5.40 -4.16 -9.51
C VAL A 9 6.13 -5.15 -8.60
N GLN A 10 7.46 -5.10 -8.56
CA GLN A 10 8.28 -5.95 -7.69
C GLN A 10 8.12 -5.60 -6.19
N VAL A 11 7.93 -4.33 -5.86
CA VAL A 11 7.68 -3.91 -4.47
C VAL A 11 6.32 -4.42 -3.99
N GLN A 12 5.28 -4.37 -4.82
CA GLN A 12 3.95 -4.86 -4.43
C GLN A 12 3.97 -6.36 -4.08
N SER A 13 4.58 -7.20 -4.93
CA SER A 13 4.61 -8.64 -4.68
C SER A 13 5.44 -9.02 -3.46
N GLN A 14 6.55 -8.33 -3.20
CA GLN A 14 7.35 -8.53 -1.99
C GLN A 14 6.59 -8.12 -0.73
N MET A 15 5.84 -7.02 -0.77
CA MET A 15 5.04 -6.57 0.36
C MET A 15 3.88 -7.52 0.66
N ASP A 16 3.17 -7.98 -0.37
CA ASP A 16 2.07 -8.93 -0.19
C ASP A 16 2.56 -10.24 0.45
N GLY A 17 3.74 -10.73 0.02
CA GLY A 17 4.37 -11.91 0.62
C GLY A 17 4.80 -11.70 2.07
N ALA A 18 5.36 -10.54 2.40
CA ALA A 18 5.74 -10.22 3.78
C ALA A 18 4.52 -10.11 4.70
N VAL A 19 3.40 -9.55 4.20
CA VAL A 19 2.14 -9.48 4.94
C VAL A 19 1.56 -10.88 5.17
N ASP A 20 1.64 -11.78 4.19
CA ASP A 20 1.21 -13.17 4.36
C ASP A 20 2.02 -13.92 5.43
N GLU A 21 3.33 -13.67 5.51
CA GLU A 21 4.18 -14.25 6.56
C GLU A 21 3.78 -13.74 7.96
N VAL A 22 3.41 -12.46 8.06
CA VAL A 22 2.89 -11.88 9.31
C VAL A 22 1.56 -12.52 9.69
N PHE A 23 0.67 -12.72 8.72
CA PHE A 23 -0.62 -13.38 8.97
C PHE A 23 -0.44 -14.80 9.51
N LEU A 24 0.49 -15.56 8.95
CA LEU A 24 0.83 -16.90 9.43
C LEU A 24 1.39 -16.93 10.86
N LYS A 25 2.13 -15.89 11.26
CA LYS A 25 2.68 -15.79 12.63
C LYS A 25 1.66 -15.28 13.64
N ALA A 26 0.64 -14.57 13.17
CA ALA A 26 -0.42 -14.01 14.02
C ALA A 26 -1.55 -15.02 14.30
N THR A 27 -1.59 -16.16 13.60
CA THR A 27 -2.56 -17.22 13.88
C THR A 27 -2.03 -18.18 14.96
N PRO A 28 -2.90 -18.64 15.89
CA PRO A 28 -4.32 -18.34 15.96
C PRO A 28 -4.61 -16.95 16.55
N LEU A 29 -5.55 -16.24 15.93
CA LEU A 29 -5.86 -14.82 16.19
C LEU A 29 -6.33 -14.55 17.62
N HIS A 30 -6.93 -15.54 18.28
CA HIS A 30 -7.34 -15.40 19.68
C HIS A 30 -6.15 -15.28 20.65
N THR A 31 -4.95 -15.70 20.23
CA THR A 31 -3.70 -15.58 21.01
C THR A 31 -2.84 -14.40 20.57
N ALA A 32 -3.20 -13.72 19.48
CA ALA A 32 -2.46 -12.56 19.00
C ALA A 32 -2.52 -11.41 20.02
N GLU A 33 -1.59 -10.46 19.91
CA GLU A 33 -1.56 -9.27 20.77
C GLU A 33 -2.91 -8.53 20.78
N ASP A 34 -3.30 -7.99 21.94
CA ASP A 34 -4.58 -7.29 22.13
C ASP A 34 -4.82 -6.17 21.12
N TYR A 35 -3.76 -5.47 20.72
CA TYR A 35 -3.81 -4.43 19.71
C TYR A 35 -4.23 -4.99 18.34
N VAL A 36 -3.63 -6.11 17.92
CA VAL A 36 -3.95 -6.79 16.65
C VAL A 36 -5.39 -7.28 16.67
N GLN A 37 -5.82 -7.91 17.76
CA GLN A 37 -7.21 -8.35 17.90
C GLN A 37 -8.20 -7.18 17.81
N ARG A 38 -7.89 -6.06 18.48
CA ARG A 38 -8.75 -4.86 18.48
C ARG A 38 -8.89 -4.26 17.09
N GLU A 39 -7.79 -4.06 16.38
CA GLU A 39 -7.82 -3.47 15.05
C GLU A 39 -8.48 -4.41 14.03
N LEU A 40 -8.25 -5.72 14.13
CA LEU A 40 -8.89 -6.70 13.26
C LEU A 40 -10.41 -6.78 13.52
N LYS A 41 -10.87 -6.74 14.78
CA LYS A 41 -12.31 -6.72 15.11
C LYS A 41 -13.03 -5.49 14.55
N LYS A 42 -12.37 -4.33 14.54
CA LYS A 42 -12.93 -3.11 13.90
C LYS A 42 -13.10 -3.32 12.39
N LEU A 43 -12.08 -3.89 11.73
CA LEU A 43 -12.11 -4.16 10.30
C LEU A 43 -13.21 -5.18 9.94
N GLN A 44 -13.34 -6.24 10.73
CA GLN A 44 -14.39 -7.25 10.57
C GLN A 44 -15.79 -6.61 10.65
N ALA A 45 -16.00 -5.73 11.63
CA ALA A 45 -17.26 -5.02 11.80
C ALA A 45 -17.56 -3.99 10.69
N SER A 46 -16.54 -3.35 10.10
CA SER A 46 -16.73 -2.37 9.03
C SER A 46 -16.91 -3.00 7.66
N ASP A 47 -16.18 -4.08 7.37
CA ASP A 47 -16.05 -4.64 6.02
C ASP A 47 -16.67 -6.05 5.88
N SER A 48 -17.41 -6.52 6.90
CA SER A 48 -18.17 -7.77 6.84
C SER A 48 -17.32 -8.98 6.41
N CYS A 49 -16.14 -9.11 7.04
CA CYS A 49 -15.16 -10.16 6.81
C CYS A 49 -14.84 -10.91 8.12
N CYS A 50 -14.27 -12.11 8.04
CA CYS A 50 -13.81 -12.85 9.22
C CYS A 50 -12.45 -13.52 8.99
N GLY A 51 -11.59 -13.43 10.01
CA GLY A 51 -10.22 -13.95 9.97
C GLY A 51 -9.31 -13.23 8.97
N LEU A 52 -8.03 -13.61 8.90
CA LEU A 52 -7.08 -13.05 7.95
C LEU A 52 -7.12 -13.81 6.62
N ARG A 53 -7.11 -15.13 6.68
CA ARG A 53 -7.22 -16.07 5.56
C ARG A 53 -8.58 -16.74 5.53
N SER A 54 -9.15 -17.01 6.70
CA SER A 54 -10.47 -17.59 6.86
C SER A 54 -10.92 -17.54 8.32
N SER A 55 -12.19 -17.85 8.60
CA SER A 55 -12.76 -17.86 9.95
C SER A 55 -12.01 -18.77 10.93
N GLU A 56 -11.40 -19.85 10.44
CA GLU A 56 -10.66 -20.83 11.25
C GLU A 56 -9.38 -20.24 11.86
N ASP A 57 -8.92 -19.08 11.40
CA ASP A 57 -7.79 -18.37 12.00
C ASP A 57 -8.03 -18.01 13.47
N TRP A 58 -9.29 -17.88 13.89
CA TRP A 58 -9.67 -17.67 15.28
C TRP A 58 -9.62 -18.95 16.13
N GLY A 59 -9.50 -20.13 15.51
CA GLY A 59 -9.65 -21.41 16.19
C GLY A 59 -11.03 -21.53 16.84
N ASP A 60 -11.06 -21.95 18.10
CA ASP A 60 -12.31 -22.20 18.83
C ASP A 60 -12.96 -20.93 19.42
N GLN A 61 -12.32 -19.77 19.29
CA GLN A 61 -12.75 -18.52 19.92
C GLN A 61 -13.04 -17.44 18.88
N LEU A 62 -14.19 -17.57 18.21
CA LEU A 62 -14.66 -16.55 17.28
C LEU A 62 -15.22 -15.32 18.02
N PRO A 63 -14.86 -14.10 17.59
CA PRO A 63 -15.43 -12.89 18.15
C PRO A 63 -16.79 -12.55 17.52
N ASP A 64 -17.59 -11.79 18.25
CA ASP A 64 -18.90 -11.29 17.77
C ASP A 64 -18.79 -10.47 16.47
N SER A 65 -17.64 -9.84 16.21
CA SER A 65 -17.39 -9.08 14.97
C SER A 65 -17.35 -9.96 13.72
N CYS A 66 -17.18 -11.27 13.87
CA CYS A 66 -17.26 -12.22 12.76
C CYS A 66 -18.69 -12.72 12.50
N MET A 67 -19.61 -12.52 13.44
CA MET A 67 -20.97 -13.03 13.36
C MET A 67 -21.80 -12.22 12.37
N CYS A 68 -22.65 -12.89 11.61
CA CYS A 68 -23.49 -12.24 10.62
C CYS A 68 -24.87 -12.88 10.53
N THR A 69 -25.84 -12.11 10.06
CA THR A 69 -27.23 -12.60 9.90
C THR A 69 -27.42 -13.05 8.45
N PRO A 70 -27.76 -14.33 8.19
CA PRO A 70 -28.04 -14.78 6.85
C PRO A 70 -29.30 -14.10 6.30
N ASP A 71 -29.31 -13.80 5.01
CA ASP A 71 -30.47 -13.27 4.31
C ASP A 71 -31.66 -14.25 4.41
N PRO A 72 -32.89 -13.82 4.73
CA PRO A 72 -34.06 -14.70 4.83
C PRO A 72 -34.31 -15.58 3.59
N ASP A 73 -33.86 -15.18 2.40
CA ASP A 73 -33.94 -15.96 1.15
C ASP A 73 -32.76 -16.93 0.94
N TRP A 74 -31.90 -17.16 1.94
CA TRP A 74 -30.74 -18.06 1.83
C TRP A 74 -31.11 -19.48 1.37
N ARG A 75 -32.30 -19.97 1.72
CA ARG A 75 -32.81 -21.30 1.32
C ARG A 75 -33.21 -21.38 -0.15
N SER A 76 -33.54 -20.24 -0.75
CA SER A 76 -34.01 -20.10 -2.12
C SER A 76 -32.85 -19.96 -3.10
N ARG A 77 -31.63 -19.72 -2.58
CA ARG A 77 -30.51 -19.21 -3.36
C ARG A 77 -29.57 -20.34 -3.76
N PRO A 78 -29.23 -20.49 -5.05
CA PRO A 78 -28.24 -21.47 -5.47
C PRO A 78 -26.88 -21.09 -4.86
N ALA A 79 -26.15 -22.10 -4.36
CA ALA A 79 -24.86 -21.98 -3.67
C ALA A 79 -23.75 -21.22 -4.44
N ASN A 80 -23.99 -20.90 -5.72
CA ASN A 80 -23.07 -20.16 -6.58
C ASN A 80 -23.44 -18.66 -6.74
N SER A 81 -24.35 -18.12 -5.93
CA SER A 81 -24.69 -16.69 -6.00
C SER A 81 -23.65 -15.87 -5.25
N SER A 82 -22.60 -15.46 -5.95
CA SER A 82 -21.61 -14.50 -5.49
C SER A 82 -22.24 -13.10 -5.35
N LEU A 83 -22.89 -12.84 -4.22
CA LEU A 83 -23.02 -11.48 -3.73
C LEU A 83 -22.12 -11.31 -2.51
N ASP A 84 -21.42 -10.18 -2.56
CA ASP A 84 -20.64 -9.54 -1.50
C ASP A 84 -21.30 -9.74 -0.12
N GLY A 85 -20.65 -10.48 0.79
CA GLY A 85 -21.13 -10.69 2.16
C GLY A 85 -21.82 -12.02 2.48
N SER A 86 -21.57 -13.11 1.74
CA SER A 86 -22.14 -14.42 2.08
C SER A 86 -21.73 -14.87 3.49
N CYS A 87 -22.72 -15.02 4.38
CA CYS A 87 -22.58 -15.72 5.64
C CYS A 87 -22.44 -17.23 5.41
N VAL A 88 -21.58 -17.91 6.16
CA VAL A 88 -21.46 -19.37 6.19
C VAL A 88 -21.75 -19.89 7.59
N MET A 89 -22.34 -21.07 7.65
CA MET A 89 -22.65 -21.74 8.92
C MET A 89 -21.40 -22.42 9.45
N VAL A 90 -21.04 -22.16 10.71
CA VAL A 90 -19.95 -22.85 11.41
C VAL A 90 -20.58 -23.83 12.40
N ASP A 91 -20.32 -25.11 12.19
CA ASP A 91 -20.78 -26.27 12.98
C ASP A 91 -22.26 -26.24 13.41
N ALA A 92 -23.13 -26.77 12.55
CA ALA A 92 -24.27 -27.52 13.04
C ALA A 92 -23.82 -28.97 13.16
N ASP A 93 -23.78 -29.53 14.37
CA ASP A 93 -23.63 -30.97 14.58
C ASP A 93 -24.52 -31.72 13.57
N LEU A 94 -23.90 -32.46 12.66
CA LEU A 94 -24.55 -33.19 11.55
C LEU A 94 -25.57 -34.26 12.02
N SER A 95 -25.80 -34.39 13.32
CA SER A 95 -26.76 -35.29 13.95
C SER A 95 -28.17 -34.71 14.13
N SER A 96 -28.41 -33.42 13.86
CA SER A 96 -29.76 -32.84 14.02
C SER A 96 -30.45 -32.63 12.66
N PRO A 97 -31.62 -33.25 12.39
CA PRO A 97 -32.27 -33.21 11.07
C PRO A 97 -32.75 -31.85 10.56
N LEU A 98 -32.60 -30.75 11.30
CA LEU A 98 -32.85 -29.38 10.81
C LEU A 98 -32.35 -28.38 11.87
N PRO A 99 -31.30 -27.58 11.61
CA PRO A 99 -30.99 -26.47 12.50
C PRO A 99 -32.13 -25.45 12.40
N HIS A 100 -32.83 -25.20 13.51
CA HIS A 100 -33.60 -23.97 13.61
C HIS A 100 -32.63 -22.80 13.45
N ALA A 101 -33.02 -21.77 12.69
CA ALA A 101 -32.15 -20.63 12.37
C ALA A 101 -31.64 -19.87 13.62
N SER A 102 -32.21 -20.15 14.80
CA SER A 102 -31.83 -19.59 16.10
C SER A 102 -30.58 -20.20 16.73
N ASP A 103 -30.20 -21.43 16.34
CA ASP A 103 -29.14 -22.19 17.04
C ASP A 103 -27.88 -22.39 16.19
N ALA A 104 -27.95 -22.06 14.90
CA ALA A 104 -26.82 -22.13 13.99
C ALA A 104 -26.01 -20.84 14.06
N SER A 105 -24.71 -20.95 14.34
CA SER A 105 -23.78 -19.81 14.30
C SER A 105 -23.39 -19.51 12.85
N TRP A 106 -23.53 -18.25 12.44
CA TRP A 106 -23.27 -17.78 11.09
C TRP A 106 -22.15 -16.75 11.12
N VAL A 107 -21.17 -16.91 10.24
CA VAL A 107 -19.98 -16.08 10.20
C VAL A 107 -19.73 -15.54 8.81
N HIS A 108 -19.08 -14.40 8.70
CA HIS A 108 -18.68 -13.84 7.41
C HIS A 108 -17.72 -14.79 6.68
N ALA A 109 -18.07 -15.22 5.46
CA ALA A 109 -17.22 -16.12 4.68
C ALA A 109 -16.00 -15.42 4.06
N ASN A 110 -16.10 -14.11 3.86
CA ASN A 110 -15.05 -13.33 3.23
C ASN A 110 -13.87 -13.14 4.20
N PRO A 111 -12.62 -13.43 3.80
CA PRO A 111 -11.46 -13.19 4.64
C PRO A 111 -11.05 -11.71 4.65
N CYS A 112 -10.55 -11.22 5.78
CA CYS A 112 -10.12 -9.83 5.92
C CYS A 112 -8.72 -9.55 5.34
N GLY A 113 -7.90 -10.57 5.06
CA GLY A 113 -6.53 -10.40 4.59
C GLY A 113 -6.41 -9.59 3.30
N PRO A 114 -7.18 -9.90 2.23
CA PRO A 114 -7.19 -9.10 1.01
C PRO A 114 -7.63 -7.65 1.24
N ILE A 115 -8.61 -7.43 2.11
CA ILE A 115 -9.11 -6.10 2.48
C ILE A 115 -8.01 -5.32 3.21
N LEU A 116 -7.36 -5.94 4.20
CA LEU A 116 -6.26 -5.36 4.95
C LEU A 116 -5.05 -5.04 4.06
N LYS A 117 -4.70 -5.94 3.12
CA LYS A 117 -3.66 -5.68 2.11
C LYS A 117 -4.00 -4.48 1.22
N SER A 118 -5.27 -4.30 0.84
CA SER A 118 -5.72 -3.12 0.11
C SER A 118 -5.52 -1.83 0.93
N HIS A 119 -5.95 -1.84 2.20
CA HIS A 119 -5.75 -0.71 3.13
C HIS A 119 -4.27 -0.37 3.38
N LEU A 120 -3.38 -1.36 3.39
CA LEU A 120 -1.94 -1.15 3.56
C LEU A 120 -1.26 -0.72 2.24
N SER A 121 -1.65 -1.30 1.10
CA SER A 121 -1.03 -0.99 -0.20
C SER A 121 -1.40 0.40 -0.71
N PHE A 122 -2.58 0.93 -0.39
CA PHE A 122 -3.05 2.25 -0.82
C PHE A 122 -2.14 3.42 -0.37
N PRO A 123 -1.81 3.60 0.93
CA PRO A 123 -0.91 4.66 1.38
C PRO A 123 0.53 4.46 0.86
N ILE A 124 0.97 3.21 0.67
CA ILE A 124 2.31 2.91 0.16
C ILE A 124 2.44 3.30 -1.31
N LYS A 125 1.45 2.94 -2.14
CA LYS A 125 1.39 3.35 -3.56
C LYS A 125 1.36 4.87 -3.71
N LEU A 126 0.59 5.57 -2.87
CA LEU A 126 0.54 7.04 -2.86
C LEU A 126 1.89 7.67 -2.48
N ARG A 127 2.54 7.16 -1.43
CA ARG A 127 3.84 7.69 -0.96
C ARG A 127 4.97 7.47 -1.95
N ILE A 128 5.01 6.32 -2.63
CA ILE A 128 6.04 6.07 -3.66
C ILE A 128 5.85 7.05 -4.84
N GLY A 129 4.60 7.33 -5.23
CA GLY A 129 4.31 8.34 -6.25
C GLY A 129 4.84 9.73 -5.87
N ILE A 130 4.61 10.17 -4.62
CA ILE A 130 5.07 11.48 -4.12
C ILE A 130 6.60 11.56 -4.07
N ILE A 131 7.27 10.55 -3.53
CA ILE A 131 8.74 10.51 -3.44
C ILE A 131 9.36 10.53 -4.84
N SER A 132 8.78 9.78 -5.78
CA SER A 132 9.22 9.77 -7.18
C SER A 132 9.07 11.13 -7.86
N ALA A 133 7.95 11.82 -7.64
CA ALA A 133 7.75 13.18 -8.16
C ALA A 133 8.78 14.16 -7.57
N PHE A 134 9.05 14.09 -6.26
CA PHE A 134 10.06 14.94 -5.63
C PHE A 134 11.47 14.66 -6.15
N ALA A 135 11.82 13.38 -6.33
CA ALA A 135 13.11 12.97 -6.91
C ALA A 135 13.29 13.48 -8.34
N THR A 136 12.25 13.39 -9.17
CA THR A 136 12.32 13.91 -10.54
C THR A 136 12.46 15.42 -10.58
N ILE A 137 11.68 16.17 -9.78
CA ILE A 137 11.80 17.64 -9.67
C ILE A 137 13.20 18.06 -9.23
N THR A 138 13.76 17.42 -8.20
CA THR A 138 15.10 17.74 -7.68
C THR A 138 16.20 17.46 -8.70
N ILE A 139 16.14 16.31 -9.39
CA ILE A 139 17.10 15.98 -10.45
C ILE A 139 17.02 17.00 -11.58
N THR A 140 15.82 17.35 -12.05
CA THR A 140 15.65 18.37 -13.10
C THR A 140 16.17 19.73 -12.66
N ALA A 141 15.93 20.14 -11.41
CA ALA A 141 16.44 21.40 -10.88
C ALA A 141 17.98 21.41 -10.86
N ILE A 142 18.63 20.34 -10.40
CA ILE A 142 20.10 20.22 -10.40
C ILE A 142 20.65 20.33 -11.83
N ILE A 143 20.05 19.64 -12.79
CA ILE A 143 20.47 19.70 -14.20
C ILE A 143 20.37 21.12 -14.74
N LEU A 144 19.28 21.83 -14.46
CA LEU A 144 19.09 23.23 -14.88
C LEU A 144 20.11 24.16 -14.21
N CYS A 145 20.35 24.01 -12.92
CA CYS A 145 21.36 24.77 -12.19
C CYS A 145 22.78 24.57 -12.77
N LEU A 146 23.15 23.32 -13.05
CA LEU A 146 24.44 22.99 -13.66
C LEU A 146 24.57 23.60 -15.06
N SER A 147 23.52 23.47 -15.89
CA SER A 147 23.50 24.00 -17.25
C SER A 147 23.70 25.52 -17.28
N LEU A 148 22.95 26.25 -16.45
CA LEU A 148 23.07 27.71 -16.33
C LEU A 148 24.41 28.15 -15.72
N GLY A 149 24.95 27.38 -14.78
CA GLY A 149 26.26 27.64 -14.18
C GLY A 149 27.40 27.49 -15.19
N LEU A 150 27.37 26.41 -15.98
CA LEU A 150 28.30 26.18 -17.08
C LEU A 150 28.21 27.30 -18.11
N GLU A 151 27.01 27.69 -18.52
CA GLU A 151 26.85 28.80 -19.48
C GLU A 151 27.49 30.10 -18.97
N LYS A 152 27.29 30.44 -17.69
CA LYS A 152 27.92 31.62 -17.06
C LYS A 152 29.44 31.50 -16.95
N TYR A 153 29.96 30.30 -16.73
CA TYR A 153 31.41 30.05 -16.66
C TYR A 153 32.06 30.22 -18.04
N TRP A 154 31.47 29.61 -19.07
CA TRP A 154 32.01 29.64 -20.43
C TRP A 154 31.79 30.98 -21.16
N LYS A 155 30.75 31.75 -20.80
CA LYS A 155 30.52 33.10 -21.37
C LYS A 155 31.41 34.19 -20.79
N LYS A 156 32.09 33.98 -19.66
CA LYS A 156 33.05 34.95 -19.14
C LYS A 156 34.37 34.76 -19.90
N PRO A 157 34.79 35.69 -20.78
CA PRO A 157 36.07 35.55 -21.44
C PRO A 157 37.17 35.56 -20.35
N PRO A 158 38.18 34.67 -20.43
CA PRO A 158 39.32 34.63 -19.50
C PRO A 158 40.22 35.88 -19.60
N VAL A 159 39.83 36.84 -20.44
CA VAL A 159 40.60 37.99 -20.87
C VAL A 159 39.71 39.21 -20.82
N GLU A 160 40.17 40.26 -20.14
CA GLU A 160 39.51 41.56 -20.14
C GLU A 160 40.00 42.34 -21.37
N MET A 161 39.08 42.88 -22.17
CA MET A 161 39.44 43.73 -23.31
C MET A 161 39.56 45.18 -22.84
N THR A 162 40.74 45.75 -23.00
CA THR A 162 40.98 47.19 -22.77
C THR A 162 41.31 47.84 -24.11
N ILE A 163 40.67 48.99 -24.38
CA ILE A 163 40.92 49.81 -25.55
C ILE A 163 41.83 50.95 -25.09
N ASP A 164 43.03 50.99 -25.63
CA ASP A 164 44.01 52.06 -25.35
C ASP A 164 43.66 53.34 -26.13
N ASP A 165 44.24 54.49 -25.75
CA ASP A 165 43.98 55.81 -26.37
C ASP A 165 44.23 55.84 -27.89
N PHE A 166 44.99 54.86 -28.42
CA PHE A 166 45.25 54.66 -29.85
C PHE A 166 44.29 53.68 -30.54
N ASN A 167 43.13 53.36 -29.96
CA ASN A 167 42.16 52.38 -30.49
C ASN A 167 42.74 50.95 -30.69
N ARG A 168 43.78 50.59 -29.95
CA ARG A 168 44.35 49.23 -29.97
C ARG A 168 43.69 48.36 -28.91
N VAL A 169 43.24 47.18 -29.31
CA VAL A 169 42.65 46.18 -28.39
C VAL A 169 43.78 45.40 -27.73
N LYS A 170 43.89 45.46 -26.40
CA LYS A 170 44.86 44.69 -25.62
C LYS A 170 44.13 43.64 -24.79
N TYR A 171 44.62 42.40 -24.86
CA TYR A 171 44.08 41.24 -24.18
C TYR A 171 44.92 40.97 -22.93
N GLN A 172 44.37 41.15 -21.72
CA GLN A 172 45.05 40.77 -20.48
C GLN A 172 44.28 39.72 -19.67
N PRO A 173 44.96 38.70 -19.10
CA PRO A 173 44.33 37.74 -18.20
C PRO A 173 43.88 38.45 -16.91
N LYS A 174 42.69 38.09 -16.43
CA LYS A 174 42.15 38.68 -15.18
C LYS A 174 43.07 38.38 -14.00
N PRO A 175 43.48 39.38 -13.19
CA PRO A 175 44.25 39.12 -11.99
C PRO A 175 43.41 38.29 -11.02
N SER A 176 43.91 37.13 -10.64
CA SER A 176 43.35 36.33 -9.55
C SER A 176 43.57 37.10 -8.25
N LEU A 177 42.50 37.63 -7.66
CA LEU A 177 42.56 38.13 -6.28
C LEU A 177 42.98 36.97 -5.38
N THR A 178 44.16 37.11 -4.78
CA THR A 178 44.67 36.27 -3.69
C THR A 178 44.02 36.70 -2.39
#